data_AF-A0A0P0NFN4-F1
#
_entry.id   AF-A0A0P0NFN4-F1
#
_cell.length_a   1.000
_cell.length_b   1.000
_cell.length_c   1.000
_cell.angle_alpha   90.00
_cell.angle_beta   90.00
_cell.angle_gamma   90.00
#
_symmetry.space_group_name_H-M   'P 1'
#
loop_
_entity.id
_entity.type
_entity.pdbx_description
1 polymer ?
#
loop_
_entity_poly.entity_id
_entity_poly.type
_entity_poly.pdbx_seq_one_letter_code
_entity_poly.pdbx_strand_id
1 'polypeptide(L)'
;MKNATILCAAVLMLAGSLSVSANNELNHKKKNEPQTKLIKNKKMFVNMAGPSSISLLGTGYIYEVKMIRFGTDFRWEIRGEGVIQVRSAVEPIINGKTAISLDGEDFIKRGTFTLSLVGETEDGTTVIASKTVTVN
;
A
#
# COMPACT_ATOMS: atom_id res chain seq x y z
N MET A 1 27.56 -57.16 4.10
CA MET A 1 26.50 -57.36 5.11
C MET A 1 25.53 -56.18 4.94
N LYS A 2 24.47 -56.24 4.13
CA LYS A 2 23.13 -56.84 4.33
C LYS A 2 22.52 -56.54 5.70
N ASN A 3 21.45 -55.72 5.70
CA ASN A 3 20.14 -55.81 6.39
C ASN A 3 19.35 -54.50 6.08
N ALA A 4 18.39 -54.46 5.14
CA ALA A 4 16.97 -54.89 5.19
C ALA A 4 16.12 -54.09 6.22
N THR A 5 15.42 -53.00 5.81
CA THR A 5 13.98 -52.85 5.39
C THR A 5 12.97 -52.98 6.56
N ILE A 6 12.01 -52.06 6.80
CA ILE A 6 10.58 -52.02 6.34
C ILE A 6 9.93 -50.76 7.00
N LEU A 7 9.39 -49.75 6.29
CA LEU A 7 8.06 -49.57 5.64
C LEU A 7 6.90 -49.11 6.55
N CYS A 8 6.30 -47.95 6.23
CA CYS A 8 4.85 -47.62 6.19
C CYS A 8 4.73 -46.23 5.53
N ALA A 9 4.32 -46.04 4.26
CA ALA A 9 3.03 -46.28 3.58
C ALA A 9 1.93 -45.25 3.93
N ALA A 10 1.64 -44.33 3.00
CA ALA A 10 0.30 -43.98 2.45
C ALA A 10 0.38 -42.60 1.72
N VAL A 11 0.37 -42.54 0.38
CA VAL A 11 -0.79 -42.49 -0.55
C VAL A 11 -1.42 -41.10 -0.65
N LEU A 12 -1.35 -40.51 -1.86
CA LEU A 12 -2.46 -39.87 -2.61
C LEU A 12 -1.90 -39.38 -3.97
N MET A 13 -1.97 -40.23 -5.00
CA MET A 13 -2.95 -40.22 -6.11
C MET A 13 -2.59 -39.25 -7.26
N LEU A 14 -2.17 -39.87 -8.37
CA LEU A 14 -2.12 -39.30 -9.72
C LEU A 14 -3.54 -39.14 -10.30
N ALA A 15 -3.74 -38.05 -11.04
CA ALA A 15 -4.35 -38.01 -12.39
C ALA A 15 -4.31 -36.52 -12.81
N GLY A 16 -3.74 -36.08 -13.93
CA GLY A 16 -3.63 -36.73 -15.23
C GLY A 16 -4.80 -36.31 -16.12
N SER A 17 -4.69 -35.18 -16.82
CA SER A 17 -5.13 -35.04 -18.22
C SER A 17 -4.80 -33.65 -18.79
N LEU A 18 -3.98 -33.66 -19.84
CA LEU A 18 -3.90 -32.60 -20.84
C LEU A 18 -5.24 -32.56 -21.58
N SER A 19 -5.97 -31.45 -21.52
CA SER A 19 -7.18 -31.28 -22.32
C SER A 19 -6.80 -30.83 -23.74
N VAL A 20 -7.04 -31.74 -24.68
CA VAL A 20 -7.06 -31.54 -26.14
C VAL A 20 -8.15 -30.53 -26.51
N SER A 21 -7.81 -29.53 -27.32
CA SER A 21 -8.76 -28.62 -27.95
C SER A 21 -9.41 -29.34 -29.15
N ALA A 22 -10.69 -29.70 -29.01
CA ALA A 22 -11.55 -30.08 -30.13
C ALA A 22 -12.64 -29.01 -30.32
N ASN A 23 -12.61 -28.35 -31.46
CA ASN A 23 -13.71 -27.55 -31.98
C ASN A 23 -14.92 -28.46 -32.25
N ASN A 24 -16.08 -28.14 -31.70
CA ASN A 24 -17.34 -28.24 -32.44
C ASN A 24 -18.45 -27.40 -31.79
N GLU A 25 -19.24 -26.74 -32.63
CA GLU A 25 -20.37 -25.88 -32.29
C GLU A 25 -21.54 -26.64 -31.64
N LEU A 26 -22.21 -26.04 -30.64
CA LEU A 26 -23.67 -25.83 -30.66
C LEU A 26 -24.15 -24.88 -29.54
N ASN A 27 -25.14 -24.07 -29.91
CA ASN A 27 -25.82 -23.00 -29.19
C ASN A 27 -26.48 -23.34 -27.84
N HIS A 28 -26.77 -22.26 -27.09
CA HIS A 28 -27.74 -22.08 -25.99
C HIS A 28 -27.31 -22.37 -24.53
N LYS A 29 -26.83 -21.34 -23.84
CA LYS A 29 -27.51 -20.67 -22.70
C LYS A 29 -26.57 -19.64 -22.08
N LYS A 30 -26.89 -18.34 -22.23
CA LYS A 30 -26.30 -17.26 -21.42
C LYS A 30 -26.60 -17.55 -19.95
N LYS A 31 -25.65 -18.16 -19.25
CA LYS A 31 -25.62 -18.22 -17.79
C LYS A 31 -24.87 -16.98 -17.34
N ASN A 32 -25.53 -16.16 -16.53
CA ASN A 32 -25.00 -14.93 -15.95
C ASN A 32 -23.56 -15.14 -15.48
N GLU A 33 -22.60 -14.56 -16.19
CA GLU A 33 -21.27 -14.32 -15.66
C GLU A 33 -21.44 -13.44 -14.40
N PRO A 34 -20.72 -13.71 -13.30
CA PRO A 34 -20.65 -12.75 -12.22
C PRO A 34 -20.06 -11.48 -12.85
N GLN A 35 -20.86 -10.42 -12.92
CA GLN A 35 -20.38 -9.10 -13.31
C GLN A 35 -19.18 -8.80 -12.41
N THR A 36 -17.98 -8.79 -13.00
CA THR A 36 -16.76 -8.30 -12.35
C THR A 36 -17.09 -6.90 -11.87
N LYS A 37 -17.37 -6.80 -10.57
CA LYS A 37 -17.81 -5.58 -9.91
C LYS A 37 -16.77 -4.52 -10.24
N LEU A 38 -17.18 -3.48 -10.97
CA LEU A 38 -16.35 -2.36 -11.36
C LEU A 38 -15.61 -1.85 -10.11
N ILE A 39 -14.31 -2.13 -10.01
CA ILE A 39 -13.45 -1.55 -8.96
C ILE A 39 -13.36 -0.06 -9.30
N LYS A 40 -14.25 0.74 -8.73
CA LYS A 40 -14.09 2.20 -8.76
C LYS A 40 -12.89 2.50 -7.87
N ASN A 41 -11.74 2.76 -8.49
CA ASN A 41 -10.57 3.34 -7.82
C ASN A 41 -10.94 4.73 -7.30
N LYS A 42 -11.56 4.79 -6.12
CA LYS A 42 -11.96 6.03 -5.47
C LYS A 42 -10.69 6.66 -4.90
N LYS A 43 -10.48 7.95 -5.18
CA LYS A 43 -9.40 8.73 -4.57
C LYS A 43 -9.98 9.73 -3.59
N MET A 44 -9.36 9.87 -2.43
CA MET A 44 -9.69 10.88 -1.43
C MET A 44 -8.47 11.75 -1.16
N PHE A 45 -8.66 13.06 -1.23
CA PHE A 45 -7.65 14.04 -0.84
C PHE A 45 -7.98 14.57 0.55
N VAL A 46 -7.00 14.54 1.45
CA VAL A 46 -7.15 14.96 2.85
C VAL A 46 -6.13 16.06 3.15
N ASN A 47 -6.53 17.03 3.98
CA ASN A 47 -5.64 18.09 4.41
C ASN A 47 -4.58 17.56 5.40
N MET A 48 -3.35 18.00 5.21
CA MET A 48 -2.23 17.75 6.11
C MET A 48 -1.85 19.03 6.86
N ALA A 49 -1.79 18.94 8.18
CA ALA A 49 -1.31 20.00 9.06
C ALA A 49 0.19 19.86 9.30
N GLY A 50 0.86 20.97 9.61
CA GLY A 50 2.30 21.04 9.86
C GLY A 50 2.92 22.32 9.28
N PRO A 51 4.21 22.57 9.52
CA PRO A 51 4.92 23.72 8.97
C PRO A 51 5.10 23.59 7.45
N SER A 52 5.05 24.71 6.74
CA SER A 52 5.38 24.76 5.29
C SER A 52 6.82 25.19 5.04
N SER A 53 7.52 25.67 6.07
CA SER A 53 8.90 26.11 5.98
C SER A 53 9.65 25.66 7.23
N ILE A 54 10.80 25.03 7.03
CA ILE A 54 11.63 24.45 8.10
C ILE A 54 13.11 24.76 7.84
N SER A 55 13.94 24.60 8.86
CA SER A 55 15.40 24.64 8.76
C SER A 55 15.96 23.22 8.57
N LEU A 56 16.98 23.06 7.72
CA LEU A 56 17.72 21.81 7.55
C LEU A 56 18.33 21.28 8.86
N LEU A 57 18.65 22.16 9.81
CA LEU A 57 19.23 21.82 11.12
C LEU A 57 18.20 21.83 12.26
N GLY A 58 16.92 22.07 11.96
CA GLY A 58 15.89 22.06 13.00
C GLY A 58 15.33 20.67 13.22
N THR A 59 14.72 20.48 14.39
CA THR A 59 14.20 19.18 14.83
C THR A 59 12.75 19.28 15.28
N GLY A 60 12.04 18.14 15.30
CA GLY A 60 10.72 18.02 15.90
C GLY A 60 9.58 18.66 15.10
N TYR A 61 9.68 18.69 13.77
CA TYR A 61 8.58 19.17 12.93
C TYR A 61 7.49 18.11 12.84
N ILE A 62 6.32 18.41 13.43
CA ILE A 62 5.19 17.49 13.46
C ILE A 62 4.25 17.77 12.28
N TYR A 63 3.93 16.71 11.54
CA TYR A 63 2.92 16.73 10.50
C TYR A 63 1.78 15.78 10.88
N GLU A 64 0.54 16.26 10.78
CA GLU A 64 -0.65 15.53 11.22
C GLU A 64 -1.67 15.40 10.09
N VAL A 65 -2.31 14.24 9.97
CA VAL A 65 -3.47 14.00 9.10
C VAL A 65 -4.61 13.48 9.94
N LYS A 66 -5.81 14.02 9.74
CA LYS A 66 -7.04 13.58 10.39
C LYS A 66 -8.01 13.00 9.36
N MET A 67 -8.52 11.81 9.61
CA MET A 67 -9.53 11.17 8.77
C MET A 67 -10.31 10.11 9.55
N ILE A 68 -11.52 9.82 9.06
CA ILE A 68 -12.51 8.99 9.77
C ILE A 68 -12.17 7.50 9.69
N ARG A 69 -11.43 7.06 8.66
CA ARG A 69 -11.07 5.66 8.43
C ARG A 69 -9.68 5.58 7.86
N PHE A 70 -8.83 4.75 8.45
CA PHE A 70 -7.53 4.39 7.89
C PHE A 70 -7.55 2.90 7.56
N GLY A 71 -6.77 2.50 6.57
CA GLY A 71 -6.41 1.10 6.36
C GLY A 71 -5.06 0.78 7.00
N THR A 72 -4.54 -0.41 6.70
CA THR A 72 -3.32 -0.95 7.33
C THR A 72 -2.04 -0.67 6.56
N ASP A 73 -2.12 -0.12 5.34
CA ASP A 73 -1.01 0.02 4.40
C ASP A 73 -0.51 1.47 4.23
N PHE A 74 -0.93 2.36 5.10
CA PHE A 74 -0.56 3.77 5.05
C PHE A 74 0.92 3.98 5.33
N ARG A 75 1.57 4.80 4.49
CA ARG A 75 2.99 5.15 4.57
C ARG A 75 3.22 6.63 4.35
N TRP A 76 4.27 7.15 4.98
CA TRP A 76 4.73 8.51 4.76
C TRP A 76 5.80 8.53 3.66
N GLU A 77 5.69 9.49 2.74
CA GLU A 77 6.62 9.67 1.63
C GLU A 77 7.16 11.11 1.62
N ILE A 78 8.48 11.28 1.53
CA ILE A 78 9.12 12.57 1.25
C ILE A 78 9.63 12.53 -0.19
N ARG A 79 9.09 13.39 -1.04
CA ARG A 79 9.47 13.49 -2.46
C ARG A 79 10.14 14.83 -2.75
N GLY A 80 11.40 14.79 -3.17
CA GLY A 80 12.16 15.93 -3.68
C GLY A 80 12.54 15.75 -5.15
N GLU A 81 13.56 16.48 -5.61
CA GLU A 81 14.16 16.38 -6.96
C GLU A 81 14.68 14.97 -7.27
N GLY A 82 13.79 14.04 -7.63
CA GLY A 82 14.09 12.65 -7.96
C GLY A 82 14.31 11.71 -6.77
N VAL A 83 14.37 12.22 -5.53
CA VAL A 83 14.53 11.40 -4.32
C VAL A 83 13.17 11.14 -3.69
N ILE A 84 12.85 9.87 -3.48
CA ILE A 84 11.70 9.42 -2.68
C ILE A 84 12.23 8.66 -1.47
N GLN A 85 11.95 9.16 -0.28
CA GLN A 85 12.12 8.40 0.95
C GLN A 85 10.76 7.89 1.41
N VAL A 86 10.65 6.59 1.65
CA VAL A 86 9.48 5.97 2.24
C VAL A 86 9.77 5.70 3.70
N ARG A 87 8.95 6.26 4.59
CA ARG A 87 8.98 5.95 6.02
C ARG A 87 7.88 4.93 6.32
N SER A 88 8.20 3.97 7.17
CA SER A 88 7.36 2.79 7.48
C SER A 88 5.98 3.15 8.04
N ALA A 89 5.16 2.09 8.13
CA ALA A 89 3.73 2.12 8.45
C ALA A 89 3.33 3.07 9.58
N VAL A 90 2.19 3.72 9.39
CA VAL A 90 1.54 4.54 10.42
C VAL A 90 1.20 3.69 11.65
N GLU A 91 1.89 3.89 12.76
CA GLU A 91 1.51 3.33 14.07
C GLU A 91 1.32 4.42 15.13
N PRO A 92 0.32 4.30 16.03
CA PRO A 92 -1.07 3.89 15.80
C PRO A 92 -1.95 5.08 15.43
N ILE A 93 -3.00 4.83 14.64
CA ILE A 93 -4.06 5.82 14.43
C ILE A 93 -4.86 5.98 15.72
N ILE A 94 -4.69 7.10 16.40
CA ILE A 94 -5.43 7.42 17.62
C ILE A 94 -6.54 8.40 17.25
N ASN A 95 -7.80 8.02 17.50
CA ASN A 95 -8.98 8.87 17.28
C ASN A 95 -9.06 9.46 15.87
N GLY A 96 -8.74 8.67 14.84
CA GLY A 96 -8.78 9.12 13.45
C GLY A 96 -7.69 10.13 13.12
N LYS A 97 -6.55 10.07 13.81
CA LYS A 97 -5.38 10.90 13.51
C LYS A 97 -4.12 10.06 13.37
N THR A 98 -3.25 10.49 12.48
CA THR A 98 -1.86 10.03 12.40
C THR A 98 -0.93 11.23 12.36
N ALA A 99 0.27 11.06 12.89
CA ALA A 99 1.32 12.05 12.80
C ALA A 99 2.67 11.42 12.50
N ILE A 100 3.56 12.22 11.93
CA ILE A 100 4.99 11.92 11.81
C ILE A 100 5.78 13.12 12.36
N SER A 101 6.82 12.81 13.12
CA SER A 101 7.85 13.79 13.50
C SER A 101 9.00 13.65 12.51
N LEU A 102 9.41 14.75 11.90
CA LEU A 102 10.54 14.82 11.00
C LEU A 102 11.51 15.90 11.47
N ASP A 103 12.78 15.64 11.26
CA ASP A 103 13.85 16.62 11.42
C ASP A 103 14.25 17.16 10.04
N GLY A 104 14.95 18.29 10.01
CA GLY A 104 15.44 18.88 8.76
C GLY A 104 16.33 17.92 7.98
N GLU A 105 17.13 17.11 8.68
CA GLU A 105 18.03 16.11 8.10
C GLU A 105 17.29 15.01 7.33
N ASP A 106 16.02 14.73 7.65
CA ASP A 106 15.20 13.77 6.90
C ASP A 106 14.98 14.21 5.45
N PHE A 107 15.15 15.49 5.13
CA PHE A 107 15.02 16.02 3.77
C PHE A 107 16.36 16.00 3.00
N ILE A 108 17.47 15.65 3.65
CA ILE A 108 18.84 15.50 3.11
C ILE A 108 19.47 16.81 2.61
N LYS A 109 18.71 17.72 2.00
CA LYS A 109 19.19 18.99 1.44
C LYS A 109 18.14 20.10 1.53
N ARG A 110 18.59 21.33 1.31
CA ARG A 110 17.70 22.49 1.10
C ARG A 110 16.90 22.35 -0.19
N GLY A 111 15.71 22.93 -0.23
CA GLY A 111 14.86 22.95 -1.41
C GLY A 111 13.38 22.76 -1.10
N THR A 112 12.61 22.48 -2.15
CA THR A 112 11.17 22.22 -2.03
C THR A 112 10.90 20.73 -2.12
N PHE A 113 10.13 20.24 -1.15
CA PHE A 113 9.73 18.83 -1.04
C PHE A 113 8.22 18.73 -0.93
N THR A 114 7.71 17.56 -1.30
CA THR A 114 6.33 17.17 -1.02
C THR A 114 6.35 16.07 0.04
N LEU A 115 5.84 16.36 1.22
CA LEU A 115 5.50 15.34 2.20
C LEU A 115 4.12 14.78 1.86
N SER A 116 3.98 13.46 1.79
CA SER A 116 2.72 12.79 1.52
C SER A 116 2.46 11.69 2.53
N LEU A 117 1.18 11.48 2.83
CA LEU A 117 0.67 10.26 3.43
C LEU A 117 -0.16 9.56 2.36
N VAL A 118 0.22 8.33 2.02
CA VAL A 118 -0.42 7.53 0.97
C VAL A 118 -0.78 6.17 1.52
N GLY A 119 -1.99 5.69 1.21
CA GLY A 119 -2.47 4.36 1.59
C GLY A 119 -3.83 4.08 1.01
N GLU A 120 -4.38 2.91 1.32
CA GLU A 120 -5.71 2.48 0.92
C GLU A 120 -6.57 2.22 2.15
N THR A 121 -7.79 2.73 2.18
CA THR A 121 -8.73 2.37 3.25
C THR A 121 -9.31 0.98 3.01
N GLU A 122 -9.90 0.37 4.05
CA GLU A 122 -10.51 -0.97 3.97
C GLU A 122 -11.54 -1.14 2.83
N ASP A 123 -12.13 -0.05 2.34
CA ASP A 123 -13.10 -0.05 1.25
C ASP A 123 -12.48 0.10 -0.16
N GLY A 124 -11.14 0.11 -0.25
CA GLY A 124 -10.41 0.26 -1.51
C GLY A 124 -10.21 1.70 -1.99
N THR A 125 -10.48 2.70 -1.13
CA THR A 125 -10.23 4.11 -1.49
C THR A 125 -8.76 4.44 -1.29
N THR A 126 -8.07 4.85 -2.36
CA THR A 126 -6.72 5.42 -2.25
C THR A 126 -6.82 6.80 -1.59
N VAL A 127 -6.09 6.99 -0.50
CA VAL A 127 -6.01 8.25 0.23
C VAL A 127 -4.66 8.88 -0.04
N ILE A 128 -4.70 10.18 -0.33
CA ILE A 128 -3.51 11.01 -0.50
C ILE A 128 -3.71 12.27 0.33
N ALA A 129 -2.88 12.45 1.35
CA ALA A 129 -2.68 13.76 1.98
C ALA A 129 -1.31 14.26 1.58
N SER A 130 -1.16 15.53 1.22
CA SER A 130 0.13 16.08 0.86
C SER A 130 0.32 17.51 1.32
N LYS A 131 1.59 17.87 1.52
CA LYS A 131 2.00 19.23 1.86
C LYS A 131 3.34 19.56 1.20
N THR A 132 3.43 20.75 0.63
CA THR A 132 4.68 21.32 0.16
C THR A 132 5.46 21.89 1.35
N VAL A 133 6.73 21.50 1.47
CA VAL A 133 7.64 21.92 2.54
C VAL A 133 8.87 22.54 1.89
N THR A 134 9.21 23.76 2.30
CA THR A 134 10.45 24.45 1.92
C THR A 134 11.48 24.31 3.04
N VAL A 135 12.61 23.68 2.73
CA VAL A 135 13.74 23.50 3.65
C VAL A 135 14.80 24.55 3.36
N ASN A 136 15.07 25.41 4.35
CA ASN A 136 16.04 26.49 4.30
C ASN A 136 17.34 26.18 5.04
#